data_AF-A0A382FPA0-F1
#
_entry.id   AF-A0A382FPA0-F1
#
_cell.length_a   1.000
_cell.length_b   1.000
_cell.length_c   1.000
_cell.angle_alpha   90.00
_cell.angle_beta   90.00
_cell.angle_gamma   90.00
#
_symmetry.space_group_name_H-M   'P 1'
#
loop_
_entity.id
_entity.type
_entity.pdbx_description
1 polymer ?
#
loop_
_entity_poly.entity_id
_entity_poly.type
_entity_poly.pdbx_seq_one_letter_code
_entity_poly.pdbx_strand_id
1 'polypeptide(L)'
;MPSTLERWLKSLLVLLSLSTTTLFFGVLILSLVPVKFALKKTPFDRRVKEALFGLARSWIYFNNWVYTGLYQVEWRIIGHTNLKPEGQYLLISNHVSSADILAIFVLA
;
A
#
# COMPACT_ATOMS: atom_id res chain seq x y z
N MET A 1 -1.11 -27.53 -14.25
CA MET A 1 -1.98 -26.53 -13.58
C MET A 1 -1.87 -26.73 -12.08
N PRO A 2 -1.81 -25.66 -11.26
CA PRO A 2 -1.74 -25.80 -9.81
C PRO A 2 -2.97 -26.54 -9.29
N SER A 3 -2.76 -27.43 -8.32
CA SER A 3 -3.85 -28.21 -7.72
C SER A 3 -4.84 -27.29 -7.01
N THR A 4 -6.09 -27.73 -6.84
CA THR A 4 -7.10 -26.95 -6.11
C THR A 4 -6.61 -26.60 -4.71
N LEU A 5 -5.96 -27.55 -4.03
CA LEU A 5 -5.34 -27.37 -2.72
C LEU A 5 -4.28 -26.25 -2.73
N GLU A 6 -3.37 -26.24 -3.71
CA GLU A 6 -2.36 -25.20 -3.84
C GLU A 6 -3.00 -23.80 -3.97
N ARG A 7 -4.06 -23.68 -4.78
CA ARG A 7 -4.79 -22.42 -4.94
C ARG A 7 -5.41 -21.96 -3.64
N TRP A 8 -6.07 -22.86 -2.90
CA TRP A 8 -6.65 -22.55 -1.60
C TRP A 8 -5.62 -22.11 -0.58
N LEU A 9 -4.47 -22.78 -0.52
CA LEU A 9 -3.37 -22.43 0.38
C LEU A 9 -2.82 -21.03 0.05
N LYS A 10 -2.56 -20.73 -1.23
CA LYS A 10 -2.12 -19.40 -1.67
C LYS A 10 -3.13 -18.31 -1.29
N SER A 11 -4.42 -18.56 -1.52
CA SER A 11 -5.48 -17.61 -1.18
C SER A 11 -5.57 -17.38 0.33
N LEU A 12 -5.49 -18.43 1.13
CA LEU A 12 -5.48 -18.32 2.59
C LEU A 12 -4.27 -17.52 3.08
N LEU A 13 -3.08 -17.79 2.54
CA LEU A 13 -1.86 -17.05 2.88
C LEU A 13 -1.99 -15.56 2.56
N VAL A 14 -2.54 -15.21 1.40
CA VAL A 14 -2.79 -13.80 1.05
C VAL A 14 -3.82 -13.17 1.97
N LEU A 15 -4.93 -13.84 2.27
CA LEU A 15 -5.95 -13.30 3.17
C LEU A 15 -5.39 -13.05 4.57
N LEU A 16 -4.62 -13.99 5.11
CA LEU A 16 -3.97 -13.83 6.42
C LEU A 16 -2.96 -12.69 6.40
N SER A 17 -2.07 -12.68 5.40
CA SER A 17 -1.05 -11.64 5.24
C SER A 17 -1.67 -10.25 5.12
N LEU A 18 -2.67 -10.08 4.26
CA LEU A 18 -3.37 -8.82 4.06
C LEU A 18 -4.08 -8.38 5.34
N SER A 19 -4.78 -9.29 6.03
CA SER A 19 -5.51 -8.97 7.26
C SER A 19 -4.55 -8.55 8.38
N THR A 20 -3.49 -9.32 8.63
CA THR A 20 -2.51 -9.02 9.69
C THR A 20 -1.78 -7.71 9.41
N THR A 21 -1.33 -7.49 8.17
CA THR A 21 -0.61 -6.26 7.82
C THR A 21 -1.53 -5.05 7.86
N THR A 22 -2.77 -5.17 7.39
CA THR A 22 -3.75 -4.07 7.44
C THR A 22 -4.06 -3.68 8.88
N LEU A 23 -4.25 -4.65 9.78
CA LEU A 23 -4.44 -4.37 11.20
C LEU A 23 -3.20 -3.71 11.80
N PHE A 24 -2.01 -4.26 11.55
CA PHE A 24 -0.76 -3.72 12.09
C PHE A 24 -0.49 -2.28 11.63
N PHE A 25 -0.41 -2.04 10.32
CA PHE A 25 -0.14 -0.72 9.78
C PHE A 25 -1.30 0.25 10.01
N GLY A 26 -2.54 -0.24 9.95
CA GLY A 26 -3.74 0.56 10.23
C GLY A 26 -3.75 1.10 11.66
N VAL A 27 -3.45 0.26 12.66
CA VAL A 27 -3.35 0.70 14.06
C VAL A 27 -2.23 1.72 14.25
N LEU A 28 -1.05 1.51 13.64
CA LEU A 28 0.06 2.46 13.71
C LEU A 28 -0.31 3.82 13.08
N ILE A 29 -0.95 3.82 11.91
CA ILE A 29 -1.41 5.04 11.26
C ILE A 29 -2.48 5.74 12.12
N LEU A 30 -3.50 5.01 12.56
CA LEU A 30 -4.60 5.57 13.36
C LEU A 30 -4.14 6.13 14.71
N SER A 31 -3.11 5.54 15.32
CA SER A 31 -2.50 6.07 16.55
C SER A 31 -1.67 7.34 16.32
N LEU A 32 -1.02 7.48 15.16
CA LEU A 32 -0.22 8.66 14.81
C LEU A 32 -1.03 9.83 14.27
N VAL A 33 -2.22 9.60 13.71
CA VAL A 33 -3.08 10.66 13.17
C VAL A 33 -3.46 11.73 14.21
N PRO A 34 -3.86 11.40 15.45
CA PRO A 34 -4.10 12.40 16.49
C PRO A 34 -2.85 13.20 16.85
N VAL A 35 -1.68 12.54 16.92
CA VAL A 35 -0.39 13.20 17.17
C VAL A 35 -0.08 14.21 16.07
N LYS A 36 -0.27 13.83 14.80
CA LYS A 36 -0.16 14.74 13.65
C LYS A 36 -1.12 15.93 13.75
N PHE A 37 -2.35 15.70 14.21
CA PHE A 37 -3.34 16.77 14.35
C PHE A 37 -2.93 17.78 15.44
N ALA A 38 -2.42 17.30 16.57
CA ALA A 38 -1.95 18.13 17.67
C ALA A 38 -0.68 18.93 17.32
N LEU A 39 0.23 18.36 16.53
CA LEU A 39 1.51 18.98 16.15
C LEU A 39 1.42 19.99 14.99
N LYS A 40 0.23 20.33 14.51
CA LYS A 40 0.04 21.22 13.36
C LYS A 40 0.82 22.54 13.55
N LYS A 41 1.63 22.91 12.54
CA LYS A 41 2.54 24.09 12.53
C LYS A 41 3.77 24.00 13.44
N THR A 42 4.07 22.85 14.03
CA THR A 42 5.33 22.63 14.76
C THR A 42 6.43 22.10 13.82
N PRO A 43 7.72 22.23 14.19
CA PRO A 43 8.82 21.61 13.43
C PRO A 43 8.72 20.08 13.30
N PHE A 44 7.97 19.42 14.18
CA PHE A 44 7.78 17.96 14.18
C PHE A 44 6.68 17.48 13.22
N ASP A 45 5.81 18.37 12.72
CA ASP A 45 4.73 18.03 11.78
C ASP A 45 5.26 17.33 10.53
N ARG A 46 6.41 17.79 10.00
CA ARG A 46 7.04 17.17 8.82
C ARG A 46 7.46 15.72 9.09
N ARG A 47 8.08 15.45 10.24
CA ARG A 47 8.55 14.10 10.61
C ARG A 47 7.40 13.13 10.78
N VAL A 48 6.29 13.56 11.40
CA VAL A 48 5.11 12.71 11.57
C VAL A 48 4.44 12.43 10.22
N LYS A 49 4.38 13.41 9.31
CA LYS A 49 3.91 13.19 7.93
C LYS A 49 4.78 12.17 7.20
N GLU A 50 6.11 12.33 7.25
CA GLU A 50 7.06 11.38 6.64
C GLU A 50 6.87 9.97 7.21
N ALA A 51 6.68 9.82 8.52
CA ALA A 51 6.40 8.54 9.16
C ALA A 51 5.08 7.93 8.68
N LEU A 52 3.99 8.72 8.64
CA LEU A 52 2.69 8.26 8.14
C LEU A 52 2.77 7.80 6.68
N PHE A 53 3.46 8.55 5.82
CA PHE A 53 3.68 8.15 4.42
C PHE A 53 4.57 6.90 4.32
N GLY A 54 5.60 6.80 5.15
CA GLY A 54 6.47 5.62 5.20
C GLY A 54 5.71 4.35 5.60
N LEU A 55 4.82 4.45 6.59
CA LEU A 55 3.95 3.34 7.01
C LEU A 55 3.00 2.91 5.90
N ALA A 56 2.34 3.87 5.24
CA ALA A 56 1.45 3.58 4.13
C ALA A 56 2.20 2.90 2.96
N ARG A 57 3.36 3.43 2.55
CA ARG A 57 4.18 2.82 1.49
C ARG A 57 4.66 1.42 1.88
N SER A 58 5.08 1.22 3.12
CA SER A 58 5.53 -0.08 3.61
C SER A 58 4.43 -1.14 3.52
N TRP A 59 3.20 -0.78 3.91
CA TRP A 59 2.05 -1.68 3.77
C TRP A 59 1.80 -2.06 2.30
N ILE A 60 1.87 -1.09 1.38
CA ILE A 60 1.67 -1.31 -0.05
C ILE A 60 2.76 -2.22 -0.63
N TYR A 61 4.04 -1.89 -0.40
CA TYR A 61 5.16 -2.66 -0.95
C TYR A 61 5.16 -4.10 -0.41
N PHE A 62 4.88 -4.29 0.88
CA PHE A 62 4.79 -5.62 1.46
C PHE A 62 3.68 -6.45 0.81
N ASN A 63 2.49 -5.88 0.65
CA ASN A 63 1.38 -6.60 0.01
C ASN A 63 1.64 -6.86 -1.47
N ASN A 64 2.22 -5.91 -2.22
CA ASN A 64 2.66 -6.15 -3.59
C ASN A 64 3.68 -7.29 -3.68
N TRP A 65 4.65 -7.35 -2.76
CA TRP A 65 5.64 -8.43 -2.70
C TRP A 65 4.98 -9.80 -2.48
N VAL A 66 4.00 -9.89 -1.58
CA VAL A 66 3.23 -11.12 -1.34
C VAL A 66 2.46 -11.56 -2.59
N TYR A 67 1.79 -10.64 -3.27
CA TYR A 67 1.04 -10.95 -4.51
C TYR A 67 1.98 -11.38 -5.64
N THR A 68 3.11 -10.70 -5.81
CA THR A 68 4.12 -11.04 -6.81
C THR A 68 4.73 -12.42 -6.53
N GLY A 69 5.06 -12.72 -5.27
CA GLY A 69 5.65 -14.00 -4.87
C GLY A 69 4.70 -15.19 -5.00
N LEU A 70 3.41 -15.02 -4.69
CA LEU A 70 2.44 -16.13 -4.67
C LEU A 70 1.70 -16.33 -6.00
N TYR A 71 1.43 -15.24 -6.72
CA TYR A 71 0.61 -15.23 -7.93
C TYR A 71 1.33 -14.70 -9.18
N GLN A 72 2.60 -14.27 -9.07
CA GLN A 72 3.37 -13.73 -10.18
C GLN A 72 2.64 -12.54 -10.86
N VAL A 73 2.01 -11.69 -10.05
CA VAL A 73 1.33 -10.49 -10.55
C VAL A 73 2.35 -9.55 -11.19
N GLU A 74 2.11 -9.20 -12.44
CA GLU A 74 2.88 -8.20 -13.19
C GLU A 74 2.00 -7.00 -13.51
N TRP A 75 2.36 -5.84 -12.98
CA TRP A 75 1.65 -4.59 -13.27
C TRP A 75 2.12 -4.02 -14.59
N ARG A 76 1.25 -4.06 -15.60
CA ARG A 76 1.49 -3.39 -16.88
C ARG A 76 0.88 -2.01 -16.87
N ILE A 77 1.72 -0.98 -16.99
CA ILE A 77 1.28 0.42 -16.95
C ILE A 77 1.55 1.08 -18.29
N ILE A 78 0.52 1.73 -18.84
CA ILE A 78 0.54 2.34 -20.16
C ILE A 78 0.21 3.82 -20.00
N GLY A 79 1.07 4.71 -20.48
CA GLY A 79 0.89 6.16 -20.40
C GLY A 79 2.14 6.90 -19.93
N HIS A 80 1.97 8.15 -19.49
CA HIS A 80 3.08 8.99 -19.02
C HIS A 80 3.53 8.56 -17.61
N THR A 81 4.66 7.85 -17.53
CA THR A 81 5.21 7.30 -16.28
C THR A 81 6.31 8.15 -15.65
N ASN A 82 6.71 9.26 -16.27
CA ASN A 82 7.73 10.18 -15.74
C ASN A 82 7.16 11.18 -14.71
N LEU A 83 6.53 10.66 -13.66
CA LEU A 83 6.11 11.47 -12.52
C LEU A 83 7.36 11.89 -11.71
N LYS A 84 7.40 13.14 -11.26
CA LYS A 84 8.48 13.63 -10.40
C LYS A 84 8.24 13.16 -8.96
N PRO A 85 9.21 12.55 -8.27
CA PRO A 85 9.03 12.08 -6.89
C PRO A 85 8.58 13.16 -5.90
N GLU A 86 8.96 14.42 -6.14
CA GLU A 86 8.63 15.58 -5.31
C GLU A 86 7.34 16.29 -5.76
N GLY A 87 6.73 15.84 -6.86
CA GLY A 87 5.51 16.42 -7.41
C GLY A 87 4.27 16.05 -6.60
N GLN A 88 3.30 16.96 -6.58
CA GLN A 88 1.98 16.69 -6.03
C GLN A 88 1.01 16.44 -7.18
N TYR A 89 0.45 15.24 -7.22
CA TYR A 89 -0.44 14.80 -8.29
C TYR A 89 -1.79 14.41 -7.72
N LEU A 90 -2.87 14.82 -8.40
CA LEU A 90 -4.19 14.26 -8.17
C LEU A 90 -4.36 13.06 -9.09
N LEU A 91 -4.37 11.87 -8.51
CA LEU A 91 -4.66 10.65 -9.24
C LEU A 91 -6.15 10.34 -9.17
N ILE A 92 -6.75 10.04 -10.32
CA ILE A 92 -8.16 9.64 -10.44
C ILE A 92 -8.19 8.28 -11.13
N SER A 93 -8.86 7.30 -10.52
CA SER A 93 -9.08 5.97 -11.09
C SER A 93 -10.54 5.57 -10.94
N ASN A 94 -10.96 4.59 -11.74
CA ASN A 94 -12.14 3.79 -11.40
C ASN A 94 -11.86 2.95 -10.13
N HIS A 95 -12.92 2.47 -9.49
CA HIS A 95 -12.83 1.55 -8.36
C HIS A 95 -13.35 0.18 -8.81
N VAL A 96 -12.45 -0.73 -9.12
CA VAL A 96 -12.74 -2.09 -9.59
C VAL A 96 -12.52 -3.09 -8.47
N SER A 97 -11.49 -2.90 -7.66
CA SER A 97 -11.09 -3.89 -6.66
C SER A 97 -10.30 -3.29 -5.51
N SER A 98 -10.12 -4.06 -4.43
CA SER A 98 -9.19 -3.68 -3.38
C SER A 98 -7.73 -3.67 -3.84
N ALA A 99 -7.40 -4.35 -4.95
CA ALA A 99 -6.05 -4.35 -5.51
C ALA A 99 -5.68 -3.03 -6.20
N ASP A 100 -6.65 -2.13 -6.42
CA ASP A 100 -6.43 -0.86 -7.10
C ASP A 100 -5.36 -0.01 -6.39
N ILE A 101 -5.34 -0.02 -5.05
CA ILE A 101 -4.32 0.70 -4.26
C ILE A 101 -2.91 0.12 -4.45
N LEU A 102 -2.80 -1.19 -4.70
CA LEU A 102 -1.50 -1.84 -4.92
C LEU A 102 -0.96 -1.50 -6.30
N ALA A 103 -1.81 -1.49 -7.32
CA ALA A 103 -1.45 -1.15 -8.70
C ALA A 103 -0.99 0.30 -8.84
N ILE A 104 -1.72 1.21 -8.19
CA ILE A 104 -1.49 2.65 -8.29
C ILE A 104 -0.13 3.07 -7.72
N PHE A 105 0.21 2.54 -6.55
CA PHE A 105 1.41 2.97 -5.82
C PHE A 105 2.69 2.24 -6.24
N VAL A 106 2.62 1.36 -7.26
CA VAL A 106 3.81 0.84 -7.96
C VAL A 106 4.50 1.93 -8.79
N LEU A 107 3.78 3.00 -9.13
CA LEU A 107 4.29 4.12 -9.92
C LEU A 107 5.08 5.16 -9.11
N ALA A 108 5.11 5.04 -7.78
CA ALA A 108 5.56 6.08 -6.86
C ALA A 108 6.84 5.70 -6.11
#